data_AF-A0ABD3WC48-F1
#
_entry.id   AF-A0ABD3WC48-F1
#
_cell.length_a   1.000
_cell.length_b   1.000
_cell.length_c   1.000
_cell.angle_alpha   90.00
_cell.angle_beta   90.00
_cell.angle_gamma   90.00
#
_symmetry.space_group_name_H-M   'P 1'
#
loop_
_entity.id
_entity.type
_entity.pdbx_description
1 polymer ?
#
loop_
_entity_poly.entity_id
_entity_poly.type
_entity_poly.pdbx_seq_one_letter_code
_entity_poly.pdbx_strand_id
1 'polypeptide(L)'
;LLFWSDIGRLPKIEVSSLSGKNRKSLVSSNLINVLSLAADYGTRRIYWVDAGRYSLESITYEGKERQNLIKNGGRFFDLAVYK
;
A
#
# COMPACT_ATOMS: atom_id res chain seq x y z
N LEU A 1 4.15 10.56 -8.30
CA LEU A 1 2.84 10.01 -7.85
C LEU A 1 2.78 10.19 -6.35
N LEU A 2 1.60 10.50 -5.83
CA LEU A 2 1.32 10.49 -4.39
C LEU A 2 0.54 9.21 -4.10
N PHE A 3 0.96 8.47 -3.07
CA PHE A 3 0.26 7.29 -2.57
C PHE A 3 -0.07 7.51 -1.10
N TRP A 4 -1.27 7.11 -0.66
CA TRP A 4 -1.65 7.18 0.74
C TRP A 4 -2.69 6.12 1.08
N SER A 5 -2.78 5.77 2.36
CA SER A 5 -3.86 4.96 2.91
C SER A 5 -5.01 5.87 3.37
N ASP A 6 -6.24 5.49 3.03
CA ASP A 6 -7.48 6.00 3.61
C ASP A 6 -8.14 4.84 4.35
N ILE A 7 -7.98 4.83 5.68
CA ILE A 7 -8.45 3.77 6.58
C ILE A 7 -9.80 4.12 7.22
N GLY A 8 -10.65 4.87 6.52
CA GLY A 8 -12.03 5.14 6.92
C GLY A 8 -12.96 3.94 6.80
N ARG A 9 -14.27 4.18 6.68
CA ARG A 9 -15.32 3.13 6.59
C ARG A 9 -15.06 2.07 5.51
N LEU A 10 -14.45 2.48 4.39
CA LEU A 10 -14.06 1.58 3.30
C LEU A 10 -12.54 1.74 3.08
N PRO A 11 -11.72 0.92 3.77
CA PRO A 11 -10.27 1.02 3.70
C PRO A 11 -9.76 0.86 2.27
N LYS A 12 -8.87 1.76 1.86
CA LYS A 12 -8.29 1.80 0.53
C LYS A 12 -6.90 2.39 0.54
N ILE A 13 -6.11 2.02 -0.46
CA ILE A 13 -4.88 2.72 -0.82
C ILE A 13 -5.16 3.46 -2.11
N GLU A 14 -4.91 4.76 -2.11
CA GLU A 14 -5.18 5.64 -3.24
C GLU A 14 -3.90 6.16 -3.86
N VAL A 15 -4.02 6.57 -5.12
CA VAL A 15 -2.94 7.18 -5.89
C VAL A 15 -3.45 8.41 -6.64
N SER A 16 -2.61 9.44 -6.73
CA SER A 16 -2.83 10.60 -7.59
C SER A 16 -1.51 11.14 -8.15
N SER A 17 -1.61 12.09 -9.08
CA SER A 17 -0.47 12.97 -9.41
C SER A 17 -0.14 13.89 -8.23
N LEU A 18 1.07 14.46 -8.19
CA LEU A 18 1.47 15.38 -7.11
C LEU A 18 0.61 16.67 -7.08
N SER A 19 -0.04 17.02 -8.19
CA SER A 19 -1.03 18.11 -8.25
C SER A 19 -2.45 17.68 -7.85
N GLY A 20 -2.62 16.45 -7.33
CA GLY A 20 -3.91 15.90 -6.91
C GLY A 20 -4.81 15.38 -8.03
N LYS A 21 -4.46 15.61 -9.31
CA LYS A 21 -5.22 15.11 -10.46
C LYS A 21 -5.11 13.58 -10.60
N ASN A 22 -6.07 12.99 -11.32
CA ASN A 22 -6.14 11.55 -11.61
C ASN A 22 -6.14 10.67 -10.34
N ARG A 23 -6.81 11.14 -9.28
CA ARG A 23 -7.02 10.36 -8.06
C ARG A 23 -7.83 9.11 -8.39
N LYS A 24 -7.34 7.94 -7.97
CA LYS A 24 -8.05 6.67 -8.08
C LYS A 24 -7.74 5.77 -6.89
N SER A 25 -8.64 4.84 -6.61
CA SER A 25 -8.37 3.74 -5.69
C SER A 25 -7.45 2.73 -6.38
N LEU A 26 -6.28 2.48 -5.80
CA LEU A 26 -5.31 1.49 -6.27
C LEU A 26 -5.59 0.12 -5.67
N VAL A 27 -6.00 0.09 -4.40
CA VAL A 27 -6.43 -1.11 -3.68
C VAL A 27 -7.66 -0.78 -2.86
N SER A 28 -8.74 -1.55 -3.02
CA SER A 28 -10.03 -1.33 -2.33
C SER A 28 -10.55 -2.58 -1.61
N SER A 29 -9.75 -3.63 -1.53
CA SER A 29 -10.16 -4.92 -0.95
C SER A 29 -9.04 -5.50 -0.10
N ASN A 30 -9.42 -6.34 0.87
CA ASN A 30 -8.48 -7.02 1.75
C ASN A 30 -7.53 -6.04 2.45
N LEU A 31 -8.10 -4.98 3.03
CA LEU A 31 -7.43 -3.98 3.85
C LEU A 31 -8.23 -3.80 5.14
N ILE A 32 -7.55 -3.70 6.28
CA ILE A 32 -8.13 -3.47 7.59
C ILE A 32 -7.53 -2.21 8.21
N ASN A 33 -6.21 -2.19 8.40
CA ASN A 33 -5.53 -1.07 9.04
C ASN A 33 -4.10 -0.90 8.48
N VAL A 34 -3.98 -0.13 7.41
CA VAL A 34 -2.69 0.17 6.75
C VAL A 34 -1.96 1.27 7.53
N LEU A 35 -0.85 0.91 8.19
CA LEU A 35 -0.09 1.84 9.02
C LEU A 35 1.02 2.56 8.26
N SER A 36 1.74 1.83 7.41
CA SER A 36 2.88 2.36 6.68
C SER A 36 2.91 1.82 5.25
N LEU A 37 3.41 2.66 4.34
CA LEU A 37 3.57 2.37 2.93
C LEU A 37 4.85 2.99 2.40
N ALA A 38 5.55 2.26 1.54
CA ALA A 38 6.78 2.68 0.90
C ALA A 38 6.68 2.48 -0.61
N ALA A 39 7.20 3.42 -1.39
CA ALA A 39 7.20 3.38 -2.84
C ALA A 39 8.61 3.09 -3.36
N ASP A 40 8.77 2.06 -4.18
CA ASP A 40 10.01 1.76 -4.91
C ASP A 40 9.90 2.25 -6.35
N TYR A 41 10.63 3.33 -6.65
CA TYR A 41 10.68 3.92 -7.99
C TYR A 41 11.31 3.02 -9.05
N GLY A 42 12.27 2.16 -8.70
CA GLY A 42 12.95 1.34 -9.70
C GLY A 42 12.13 0.13 -10.13
N THR A 43 11.43 -0.53 -9.20
CA THR A 43 10.51 -1.64 -9.54
C THR A 43 9.09 -1.15 -9.87
N ARG A 44 8.79 0.13 -9.64
CA ARG A 44 7.46 0.75 -9.79
C ARG A 44 6.38 0.02 -8.98
N ARG A 45 6.72 -0.31 -7.73
CA ARG A 45 5.81 -0.98 -6.78
C ARG A 45 5.66 -0.17 -5.52
N ILE A 46 4.47 -0.23 -4.93
CA ILE A 46 4.30 0.15 -3.54
C ILE A 46 4.27 -1.11 -2.68
N TYR A 47 4.72 -0.94 -1.45
CA TYR A 47 4.67 -1.94 -0.40
C TYR A 47 3.93 -1.34 0.77
N TRP A 48 3.13 -2.14 1.49
CA TRP A 48 2.43 -1.65 2.68
C TRP A 48 2.33 -2.74 3.73
N VAL A 49 2.29 -2.30 4.99
CA VAL A 49 1.99 -3.15 6.13
C VAL A 49 0.57 -2.90 6.62
N ASP A 50 -0.20 -3.97 6.74
CA ASP A 50 -1.54 -3.94 7.31
C ASP A 50 -1.49 -4.61 8.70
N ALA A 51 -1.64 -3.79 9.73
CA ALA A 51 -1.58 -4.22 11.13
C ALA A 51 -2.80 -5.02 11.57
N GLY A 52 -3.95 -4.82 10.91
CA GLY A 52 -5.15 -5.62 11.17
C GLY A 52 -5.08 -7.01 10.55
N ARG A 53 -4.30 -7.17 9.47
CA ARG A 53 -4.10 -8.43 8.76
C ARG A 53 -2.78 -9.13 9.09
N TYR A 54 -1.90 -8.47 9.84
CA TYR A 54 -0.54 -8.94 10.11
C TYR A 54 0.20 -9.33 8.81
N SER A 55 0.12 -8.47 7.80
CA SER A 55 0.64 -8.76 6.46
C SER A 55 1.49 -7.65 5.88
N LEU A 56 2.51 -8.05 5.11
CA LEU A 56 3.24 -7.20 4.19
C LEU A 56 2.80 -7.55 2.77
N GLU A 57 2.34 -6.56 2.02
CA GLU A 57 1.87 -6.74 0.66
C GLU A 57 2.51 -5.74 -0.30
N SER A 58 2.48 -6.04 -1.59
CA SER A 58 2.99 -5.16 -2.65
C SER A 58 2.12 -5.21 -3.90
N ILE A 59 2.15 -4.13 -4.69
CA ILE A 59 1.41 -4.03 -5.95
C ILE A 59 2.13 -3.03 -6.87
N THR A 60 2.00 -3.17 -8.18
CA THR A 60 2.56 -2.16 -9.11
C THR A 60 1.78 -0.85 -9.03
N TYR A 61 2.39 0.25 -9.49
CA TYR A 61 1.73 1.58 -9.55
C TYR A 61 0.47 1.58 -10.42
N GLU A 62 0.35 0.63 -11.34
CA GLU A 62 -0.81 0.44 -12.22
C GLU A 62 -1.92 -0.40 -11.56
N GLY A 63 -1.69 -0.95 -10.37
CA GLY A 63 -2.64 -1.79 -9.65
C GLY A 63 -2.63 -3.26 -10.09
N LYS A 64 -1.52 -3.71 -10.67
CA LYS A 64 -1.34 -5.09 -11.16
C LYS A 64 -0.41 -5.87 -10.24
N GLU A 65 -0.42 -7.20 -10.41
CA GLU A 65 0.54 -8.11 -9.77
C GLU A 65 0.63 -7.92 -8.25
N ARG A 66 -0.54 -7.84 -7.59
CA ARG A 66 -0.61 -7.79 -6.13
C ARG A 66 -0.01 -9.07 -5.55
N GLN A 67 0.96 -8.93 -4.66
CA GLN A 67 1.63 -10.02 -3.97
C GLN A 67 1.49 -9.84 -2.47
N ASN A 68 1.20 -10.93 -1.77
CA ASN A 68 1.27 -10.99 -0.32
C ASN A 68 2.60 -11.64 0.07
N LEU A 69 3.53 -10.82 0.57
CA LEU A 69 4.92 -11.18 0.81
C LEU A 69 5.11 -11.83 2.18
N ILE A 70 4.33 -11.39 3.17
CA ILE A 70 4.31 -11.98 4.51
C ILE A 70 2.86 -12.11 4.97
N LYS A 71 2.47 -13.32 5.40
CA LYS A 71 1.19 -13.63 6.03
C LYS A 71 1.42 -14.03 7.48
N ASN A 72 0.54 -13.62 8.38
CA ASN A 72 0.66 -13.91 9.81
C ASN A 72 2.04 -13.51 10.36
N GLY A 73 2.56 -12.38 9.88
CA GLY A 73 3.75 -11.78 10.44
C GLY A 73 3.48 -11.33 11.88
N GLY A 74 4.54 -10.99 12.60
CA GLY A 74 4.38 -10.28 13.86
C GLY A 74 3.70 -8.92 13.67
N ARG A 75 3.63 -8.14 14.75
CA ARG A 75 3.09 -6.79 14.70
C ARG A 75 4.06 -5.87 13.96
N PHE A 76 3.64 -5.35 12.81
CA PHE A 76 4.36 -4.35 12.04
C PHE A 76 3.98 -2.93 12.49
N PHE A 77 4.92 -2.00 12.40
CA PHE A 77 4.70 -0.59 12.75
C PHE A 77 5.10 0.34 11.61
N ASP A 78 6.23 0.07 10.95
CA ASP A 78 6.73 0.88 9.86
C ASP A 78 7.41 -0.01 8.79
N LEU A 79 7.61 0.56 7.60
CA LEU A 79 8.26 -0.07 6.47
C LEU A 79 9.05 0.99 5.67
N ALA A 80 10.29 0.67 5.32
CA ALA A 80 11.07 1.42 4.34
C ALA A 80 11.64 0.46 3.29
N VAL A 81 11.85 0.95 2.07
CA VAL A 81 12.56 0.23 1.02
C VAL A 81 13.92 0.90 0.82
N TYR A 82 15.00 0.13 0.96
CA TYR A 82 16.37 0.59 0.75
C TYR A 82 16.96 -0.07 -0.51
N LYS A 83 17.87 0.64 -1.17
CA LYS A 83 18.67 0.16 -2.30
C LYS A 83 20.13 0.49 -2.06
#